data_AF-A0A284R1D3-F1
#
_entry.id   AF-A0A284R1D3-F1
#
_cell.length_a   1.000
_cell.length_b   1.000
_cell.length_c   1.000
_cell.angle_alpha   90.00
_cell.angle_beta   90.00
_cell.angle_gamma   90.00
#
_symmetry.space_group_name_H-M   'P 1'
#
loop_
_entity.id
_entity.type
_entity.pdbx_description
1 polymer ?
#
loop_
_entity_poly.entity_id
_entity_poly.type
_entity_poly.pdbx_seq_one_letter_code
_entity_poly.pdbx_strand_id
1 'polypeptide(L)'
;MVTPSTLQRPTVFVMKSDDAPAVLTDLKVDTVAVVGEINADRTLYHFTLSFFNSSTNASVRFDMHPSATDLNDMFRGIIVVEYLSYPFTTLAGGEDWKPATPHILKLSSTYTIGEISSAIFEKGRDRYRFNDLGQGCRHWCANIIHDLEVLGWAKDIEQSFEDWEAESSKLLGPRFPMPRITGVFY
;
A
#
# COMPACT_ATOMS: atom_id res chain seq x y z
N MET A 1 29.97 -17.77 -0.83
CA MET A 1 28.87 -18.26 -1.70
C MET A 1 27.58 -17.84 -1.04
N VAL A 2 26.90 -16.85 -1.62
CA VAL A 2 25.62 -16.36 -1.11
C VAL A 2 24.53 -17.28 -1.67
N THR A 3 23.80 -17.94 -0.78
CA THR A 3 22.63 -18.76 -1.13
C THR A 3 21.59 -17.86 -1.78
N PRO A 4 20.98 -18.24 -2.92
CA PRO A 4 19.85 -17.50 -3.46
C PRO A 4 18.72 -17.55 -2.42
N SER A 5 18.27 -16.40 -1.93
CA SER A 5 17.07 -16.33 -1.11
C SER A 5 15.93 -16.84 -1.96
N THR A 6 15.38 -18.01 -1.62
CA THR A 6 14.11 -18.49 -2.14
C THR A 6 13.03 -17.52 -1.66
N LEU A 7 12.81 -16.45 -2.43
CA LEU A 7 11.61 -15.63 -2.32
C LEU A 7 10.44 -16.59 -2.53
N GLN A 8 9.82 -16.99 -1.41
CA GLN A 8 8.59 -17.75 -1.42
C GLN A 8 7.61 -16.97 -2.29
N ARG A 9 7.03 -17.62 -3.30
CA ARG A 9 6.10 -16.96 -4.24
C ARG A 9 5.02 -16.23 -3.41
N PRO A 10 4.77 -14.95 -3.67
CA PRO A 10 3.64 -14.24 -3.07
C PRO A 10 2.38 -15.08 -3.29
N THR A 11 1.65 -15.37 -2.22
CA THR A 11 0.34 -15.99 -2.38
C THR A 11 -0.63 -14.84 -2.62
N VAL A 12 -1.12 -14.74 -3.85
CA VAL A 12 -2.01 -13.68 -4.31
C VAL A 12 -3.45 -14.07 -4.00
N PHE A 13 -4.13 -13.28 -3.19
CA PHE A 13 -5.56 -13.41 -2.97
C PHE A 13 -6.25 -12.19 -3.58
N VAL A 14 -7.18 -12.45 -4.51
CA VAL A 14 -8.13 -11.42 -4.96
C VAL A 14 -9.25 -11.40 -3.94
N MET A 15 -9.17 -10.48 -2.97
CA MET A 15 -10.16 -10.44 -1.90
C MET A 15 -11.42 -9.74 -2.39
N LYS A 16 -12.51 -10.50 -2.48
CA LYS A 16 -13.85 -10.04 -2.06
C LYS A 16 -14.05 -10.57 -0.64
N SER A 17 -14.78 -9.83 0.21
CA SER A 17 -14.74 -9.82 1.69
C SER A 17 -14.67 -11.14 2.48
N ASP A 18 -14.84 -12.32 1.90
CA ASP A 18 -15.22 -13.52 2.64
C ASP A 18 -14.21 -14.71 2.57
N ASP A 19 -13.12 -14.63 1.79
CA ASP A 19 -12.26 -15.81 1.47
C ASP A 19 -10.79 -15.74 1.96
N ALA A 20 -10.47 -14.91 2.96
CA ALA A 20 -9.11 -14.87 3.52
C ALA A 20 -8.76 -16.18 4.26
N PRO A 21 -7.64 -16.87 3.95
CA PRO A 21 -7.16 -17.94 4.82
C PRO A 21 -6.88 -17.41 6.23
N ALA A 22 -7.25 -18.15 7.28
CA ALA A 22 -7.05 -17.75 8.68
C ALA A 22 -5.60 -17.35 9.03
N VAL A 23 -4.62 -17.93 8.33
CA VAL A 23 -3.19 -17.59 8.49
C VAL A 23 -2.89 -16.14 8.10
N LEU A 24 -3.64 -15.55 7.15
CA LEU A 24 -3.48 -14.14 6.79
C LEU A 24 -4.15 -13.23 7.80
N THR A 25 -5.32 -13.57 8.31
CA THR A 25 -6.07 -12.72 9.23
C THR A 25 -5.38 -12.61 10.58
N ASP A 26 -4.70 -13.66 11.04
CA ASP A 26 -4.14 -13.71 12.39
C ASP A 26 -2.74 -13.07 12.51
N LEU A 27 -2.12 -12.67 11.38
CA LEU A 27 -0.82 -12.00 11.42
C LEU A 27 -0.95 -10.70 12.21
N LYS A 28 -0.16 -10.61 13.28
CA LYS A 28 -0.03 -9.42 14.12
C LYS A 28 0.97 -8.45 13.52
N VAL A 29 0.54 -7.20 13.31
CA VAL A 29 1.31 -6.11 12.73
C VAL A 29 1.37 -4.93 13.67
N ASP A 30 2.45 -4.16 13.59
CA ASP A 30 2.69 -3.01 14.47
C ASP A 30 3.21 -1.77 13.70
N THR A 31 3.40 -1.91 12.38
CA THR A 31 3.93 -0.89 11.50
C THR A 31 3.22 -0.97 10.16
N VAL A 32 2.99 0.19 9.55
CA VAL A 32 2.50 0.31 8.17
C VAL A 32 3.50 1.10 7.34
N ALA A 33 3.70 0.69 6.09
CA ALA A 33 4.49 1.39 5.11
C ALA A 33 3.65 1.75 3.89
N VAL A 34 3.70 3.01 3.46
CA VAL A 34 3.27 3.43 2.12
C VAL A 34 4.46 3.32 1.20
N VAL A 35 4.37 2.46 0.20
CA VAL A 35 5.51 2.06 -0.63
C VAL A 35 5.20 2.43 -2.08
N GLY A 36 6.04 3.27 -2.67
CA GLY A 36 5.95 3.60 -4.09
C GLY A 36 6.69 2.59 -4.95
N GLU A 37 6.07 2.17 -6.05
CA GLU A 37 6.67 1.32 -7.07
C GLU A 37 6.93 2.11 -8.35
N ILE A 38 8.11 1.88 -8.92
CA ILE A 38 8.58 2.58 -10.10
C ILE A 38 8.06 1.85 -11.34
N ASN A 39 7.42 2.60 -12.23
CA ASN A 39 6.98 2.10 -13.51
C ASN A 39 8.15 1.98 -14.50
N ALA A 40 7.92 1.29 -15.61
CA ALA A 40 8.92 1.13 -16.67
C ALA A 40 9.46 2.47 -17.21
N ASP A 41 8.66 3.53 -17.18
CA ASP A 41 9.02 4.90 -17.60
C ASP A 41 9.76 5.70 -16.50
N ARG A 42 10.12 5.05 -15.39
CA ARG A 42 10.80 5.62 -14.21
C ARG A 42 9.98 6.64 -13.43
N THR A 43 8.67 6.66 -13.60
CA THR A 43 7.75 7.44 -12.76
C THR A 43 7.28 6.61 -11.57
N LEU A 44 6.96 7.28 -10.47
CA LEU A 44 6.41 6.67 -9.25
C LEU A 44 4.90 6.98 -9.19
N TYR A 45 4.10 6.25 -9.96
CA TYR A 45 2.63 6.37 -9.90
C TYR A 45 1.97 5.33 -9.01
N HIS A 46 2.56 4.14 -8.89
CA HIS A 46 1.93 3.05 -8.16
C HIS A 46 2.35 3.07 -6.69
N PHE A 47 1.40 2.92 -5.78
CA PHE A 47 1.64 2.93 -4.34
C PHE A 47 0.80 1.85 -3.67
N THR A 48 1.42 1.17 -2.71
CA THR A 48 0.81 0.10 -1.94
C THR A 48 0.95 0.33 -0.45
N LEU A 49 0.14 -0.38 0.33
CA LEU A 49 0.26 -0.43 1.79
C LEU A 49 0.83 -1.77 2.21
N SER A 50 1.91 -1.76 2.98
CA SER A 50 2.42 -2.97 3.63
C SER A 50 2.23 -2.86 5.13
N PHE A 51 1.43 -3.74 5.70
CA PHE A 51 1.29 -3.90 7.14
C PHE A 51 2.23 -5.00 7.59
N PHE A 52 3.14 -4.71 8.50
CA PHE A 52 4.17 -5.66 8.89
C PHE A 52 4.44 -5.71 10.38
N ASN A 53 4.94 -6.87 10.79
CA ASN A 53 5.44 -7.09 12.14
C ASN A 53 6.92 -6.68 12.19
N SER A 54 7.25 -5.65 12.96
CA SER A 54 8.62 -5.13 13.03
C SER A 54 9.63 -6.12 13.65
N SER A 55 9.16 -7.15 14.37
CA SER A 55 10.01 -8.16 15.00
C SER A 55 10.27 -9.40 14.13
N THR A 56 9.29 -9.80 13.31
CA THR A 56 9.42 -10.99 12.45
C THR A 56 9.67 -10.66 10.98
N ASN A 57 9.52 -9.39 10.60
CA ASN A 57 9.58 -8.91 9.23
C ASN A 57 8.55 -9.53 8.26
N ALA A 58 7.57 -10.30 8.75
CA ALA A 58 6.46 -10.75 7.93
C ALA A 58 5.49 -9.60 7.66
N SER A 59 4.92 -9.56 6.46
CA SER A 59 3.96 -8.52 6.07
C SER A 59 2.80 -9.05 5.25
N VAL A 60 1.73 -8.26 5.23
CA VAL A 60 0.67 -8.35 4.24
C VAL A 60 0.62 -7.03 3.47
N ARG A 61 0.74 -7.14 2.15
CA ARG A 61 0.59 -6.03 1.20
C ARG A 61 -0.86 -5.94 0.75
N PHE A 62 -1.39 -4.74 0.82
CA PHE A 62 -2.66 -4.34 0.23
C PHE A 62 -2.35 -3.46 -0.98
N ASP A 63 -2.81 -3.90 -2.13
CA ASP A 63 -2.50 -3.29 -3.40
C ASP A 63 -3.78 -2.98 -4.17
N MET A 64 -4.10 -1.69 -4.24
CA MET A 64 -5.27 -1.20 -4.97
C MET A 64 -4.89 -1.04 -6.45
N HIS A 65 -5.54 -1.80 -7.32
CA HIS A 65 -5.33 -1.80 -8.78
C HIS A 65 -6.61 -1.49 -9.55
N PRO A 66 -6.51 -0.86 -10.73
CA PRO A 66 -7.60 -0.90 -11.70
C PRO A 66 -7.92 -2.36 -12.03
N SER A 67 -9.20 -2.72 -12.03
CA SER A 67 -9.65 -4.08 -12.33
C SER A 67 -9.11 -4.58 -13.67
N ALA A 68 -9.04 -3.70 -14.67
CA ALA A 68 -8.68 -3.97 -16.07
C ALA A 68 -9.47 -5.11 -16.75
N THR A 69 -10.42 -5.71 -16.04
CA THR A 69 -11.19 -6.91 -16.42
C THR A 69 -12.69 -6.69 -16.27
N ASP A 70 -13.13 -5.70 -15.48
CA ASP A 70 -14.50 -5.17 -15.53
C ASP A 70 -14.69 -4.33 -16.80
N LEU A 71 -15.32 -4.93 -17.82
CA LEU A 71 -15.59 -4.26 -19.10
C LEU A 71 -16.58 -3.10 -18.99
N ASN A 72 -17.32 -2.97 -17.88
CA ASN A 72 -18.23 -1.85 -17.67
C ASN A 72 -17.54 -0.65 -17.00
N ASP A 73 -16.47 -0.91 -16.23
CA ASP A 73 -15.64 0.13 -15.62
C ASP A 73 -14.23 -0.41 -15.33
N MET A 74 -13.34 -0.31 -16.32
CA MET A 74 -11.97 -0.82 -16.22
C MET A 74 -11.14 -0.13 -15.12
N PHE A 75 -11.58 1.05 -14.69
CA PHE A 75 -10.95 1.85 -13.64
C PHE A 75 -11.58 1.65 -12.26
N ARG A 76 -12.56 0.74 -12.14
CA ARG A 76 -13.02 0.27 -10.84
C ARG A 76 -11.86 -0.42 -10.13
N GLY A 77 -11.62 -0.02 -8.89
CA GLY A 77 -10.56 -0.54 -8.06
C GLY A 77 -10.86 -1.95 -7.54
N ILE A 78 -9.82 -2.76 -7.44
CA ILE A 78 -9.80 -4.03 -6.73
C ILE A 78 -8.63 -4.03 -5.76
N ILE A 79 -8.81 -4.64 -4.59
CA ILE A 79 -7.73 -4.82 -3.61
C ILE A 79 -7.15 -6.21 -3.81
N VAL A 80 -5.89 -6.25 -4.22
CA VAL A 80 -5.07 -7.46 -4.23
C VAL A 80 -4.33 -7.54 -2.91
N VAL A 81 -4.42 -8.68 -2.23
CA VAL A 81 -3.79 -8.89 -0.93
C VAL A 81 -2.77 -10.01 -1.03
N GLU A 82 -1.55 -9.72 -0.59
CA GLU A 82 -0.41 -10.63 -0.72
C GLU A 82 0.33 -10.78 0.61
N TYR A 83 0.64 -12.02 0.99
CA TYR A 83 1.55 -12.29 2.09
C TYR A 83 3.01 -12.30 1.63
N LEU A 84 3.88 -11.63 2.38
CA LEU A 84 5.31 -11.55 2.10
C LEU A 84 6.11 -11.91 3.36
N SER A 85 7.19 -12.66 3.17
CA SER A 85 8.13 -13.03 4.25
C SER A 85 9.15 -11.92 4.58
N TYR A 86 8.88 -10.70 4.12
CA TYR A 86 9.70 -9.50 4.30
C TYR A 86 8.78 -8.26 4.42
N PRO A 87 9.26 -7.13 4.98
CA PRO A 87 8.37 -6.02 5.37
C PRO A 87 7.69 -5.34 4.20
N PHE A 88 8.46 -5.07 3.14
CA PHE A 88 8.03 -4.52 1.87
C PHE A 88 9.21 -4.58 0.89
N THR A 89 8.92 -4.46 -0.40
CA THR A 89 9.93 -4.35 -1.46
C THR A 89 9.91 -2.94 -2.04
N THR A 90 11.08 -2.33 -2.21
CA THR A 90 11.24 -1.03 -2.91
C THR A 90 11.82 -1.19 -4.33
N LEU A 91 11.92 -2.43 -4.83
CA LEU A 91 12.63 -2.74 -6.07
C LEU A 91 11.77 -2.44 -7.30
N ALA A 92 12.05 -1.30 -7.91
CA ALA A 92 11.94 -1.11 -9.36
C ALA A 92 12.90 -0.03 -9.91
N GLY A 93 14.04 0.16 -9.25
CA GLY A 93 15.13 1.01 -9.76
C GLY A 93 16.42 0.20 -9.78
N GLY A 94 17.05 0.06 -10.94
CA GLY A 94 18.39 -0.54 -11.05
C GLY A 94 19.44 0.24 -10.26
N GLU A 95 20.71 -0.20 -10.32
CA GLU A 95 21.84 0.31 -9.51
C GLU A 95 22.02 1.84 -9.56
N ASP A 96 21.52 2.51 -10.60
CA ASP A 96 21.64 3.97 -10.80
C ASP A 96 20.58 4.82 -10.08
N TRP A 97 19.71 4.23 -9.25
CA TRP A 97 18.57 4.94 -8.65
C TRP A 97 18.53 4.89 -7.13
N LYS A 98 18.32 6.05 -6.50
CA LYS A 98 17.95 6.12 -5.08
C LYS A 98 16.46 5.81 -4.96
N PRO A 99 16.05 4.68 -4.37
CA PRO A 99 14.64 4.38 -4.19
C PRO A 99 13.97 5.50 -3.38
N ALA A 100 12.73 5.82 -3.73
CA ALA A 100 11.90 6.65 -2.87
C ALA A 100 11.80 5.96 -1.51
N THR A 101 12.20 6.65 -0.44
CA THR A 101 12.06 6.09 0.90
C THR A 101 10.57 5.90 1.17
N PRO A 102 10.12 4.73 1.62
CA PRO A 102 8.72 4.52 1.98
C PRO A 102 8.34 5.44 3.14
N HIS A 103 7.08 5.85 3.20
CA HIS A 103 6.55 6.49 4.40
C HIS A 103 6.23 5.40 5.41
N ILE A 104 6.86 5.44 6.58
CA ILE A 104 6.70 4.42 7.63
C ILE A 104 6.00 5.04 8.82
N LEU A 105 4.95 4.38 9.28
CA LEU A 105 4.15 4.78 10.44
C LEU A 105 4.12 3.65 11.46
N LYS A 106 4.35 4.00 12.72
CA LYS A 106 4.20 3.06 13.84
C LYS A 106 2.76 3.07 14.32
N LEU A 107 2.19 1.88 14.53
CA LEU A 107 0.87 1.73 15.14
C LEU A 107 0.98 1.89 16.66
N SER A 108 -0.08 2.39 17.29
CA SER A 108 -0.19 2.64 18.73
C SER A 108 -0.16 1.35 19.56
N SER A 109 -0.46 0.22 18.92
CA SER A 109 -0.45 -1.13 19.48
C SER A 109 -0.17 -2.13 18.35
N THR A 110 -0.28 -3.42 18.67
CA THR A 110 -0.31 -4.49 17.69
C THR A 110 -1.76 -4.81 17.30
N TYR A 111 -2.02 -4.90 16.01
CA TYR A 111 -3.33 -5.26 15.43
C TYR A 111 -3.17 -6.49 14.55
N THR A 112 -4.23 -7.25 14.37
CA THR A 112 -4.30 -8.34 13.41
C THR A 112 -4.63 -7.81 12.01
N ILE A 113 -4.19 -8.50 10.96
CA ILE A 113 -4.62 -8.19 9.59
C ILE A 113 -6.14 -8.34 9.44
N GLY A 114 -6.79 -9.21 10.20
CA GLY A 114 -8.26 -9.29 10.29
C GLY A 114 -8.87 -7.96 10.73
N GLU A 115 -8.41 -7.39 11.85
CA GLU A 115 -8.86 -6.07 12.34
C GLU A 115 -8.62 -4.95 11.31
N ILE A 116 -7.43 -4.94 10.69
CA ILE A 116 -7.07 -3.97 9.64
C ILE A 116 -7.99 -4.10 8.42
N SER A 117 -8.24 -5.34 7.98
CA SER A 117 -9.12 -5.62 6.85
C SER A 117 -10.55 -5.18 7.14
N SER A 118 -11.10 -5.52 8.30
CA SER A 118 -12.42 -5.06 8.74
C SER A 118 -12.51 -3.54 8.73
N ALA A 119 -11.53 -2.82 9.28
CA ALA A 119 -11.52 -1.36 9.28
C ALA A 119 -11.53 -0.75 7.86
N ILE A 120 -10.79 -1.35 6.92
CA ILE A 120 -10.74 -0.93 5.50
C ILE A 120 -12.10 -1.17 4.84
N PHE A 121 -12.68 -2.36 4.98
CA PHE A 121 -13.91 -2.75 4.30
C PHE A 121 -15.17 -2.11 4.89
N GLU A 122 -15.27 -1.97 6.22
CA GLU A 122 -16.41 -1.30 6.87
C GLU A 122 -16.52 0.18 6.47
N LYS A 123 -15.39 0.83 6.19
CA LYS A 123 -15.34 2.19 5.65
C LYS A 123 -15.53 2.27 4.14
N GLY A 124 -15.75 1.13 3.47
CA GLY A 124 -15.95 1.03 2.03
C GLY A 124 -14.72 1.41 1.21
N ARG A 125 -13.51 1.18 1.73
CA ARG A 125 -12.27 1.53 1.01
C ARG A 125 -11.97 0.62 -0.17
N ASP A 126 -12.72 -0.47 -0.33
CA ASP A 126 -12.80 -1.29 -1.53
C ASP A 126 -13.62 -0.64 -2.65
N ARG A 127 -14.51 0.31 -2.34
CA ARG A 127 -15.31 1.06 -3.31
C ARG A 127 -14.55 2.30 -3.79
N TYR A 128 -13.49 2.05 -4.55
CA TYR A 128 -12.66 3.07 -5.14
C TYR A 128 -12.70 3.00 -6.66
N ARG A 129 -12.70 4.15 -7.34
CA ARG A 129 -12.52 4.25 -8.78
C ARG A 129 -11.33 5.15 -9.06
N PHE A 130 -10.40 4.66 -9.88
CA PHE A 130 -9.27 5.44 -10.36
C PHE A 130 -9.74 6.56 -11.29
N ASN A 131 -8.85 7.52 -11.58
CA ASN A 131 -9.10 8.44 -12.68
C ASN A 131 -9.05 7.70 -14.04
N ASP A 132 -9.37 8.40 -15.13
CA ASP A 132 -9.42 7.79 -16.47
C ASP A 132 -8.04 7.42 -17.05
N LEU A 133 -6.96 7.60 -16.28
CA LEU A 133 -5.61 7.14 -16.56
C LEU A 133 -5.19 5.96 -15.67
N GLY A 134 -6.09 5.43 -14.84
CA GLY A 134 -5.78 4.36 -13.89
C GLY A 134 -4.89 4.80 -12.72
N GLN A 135 -4.87 6.10 -12.40
CA GLN A 135 -4.04 6.68 -11.34
C GLN A 135 -4.88 7.05 -10.10
N GLY A 136 -4.23 7.03 -8.94
CA GLY A 136 -4.86 7.42 -7.67
C GLY A 136 -4.56 6.49 -6.48
N CYS A 137 -3.74 5.46 -6.63
CA CYS A 137 -3.41 4.56 -5.52
C CYS A 137 -2.72 5.26 -4.34
N ARG A 138 -1.92 6.32 -4.56
CA ARG A 138 -1.38 7.14 -3.45
C ARG A 138 -2.48 7.83 -2.64
N HIS A 139 -3.51 8.33 -3.32
CA HIS A 139 -4.67 8.93 -2.65
C HIS A 139 -5.48 7.88 -1.88
N TRP A 140 -5.60 6.67 -2.43
CA TRP A 140 -6.20 5.55 -1.71
C TRP A 140 -5.42 5.19 -0.43
N CYS A 141 -4.09 5.06 -0.53
CA CYS A 141 -3.22 4.80 0.62
C CYS A 141 -3.39 5.89 1.70
N ALA A 142 -3.39 7.16 1.28
CA ALA A 142 -3.54 8.30 2.17
C ALA A 142 -4.85 8.27 2.99
N ASN A 143 -5.95 7.84 2.36
CA ASN A 143 -7.24 7.72 3.04
C ASN A 143 -7.23 6.61 4.10
N ILE A 144 -6.59 5.47 3.80
CA ILE A 144 -6.51 4.36 4.76
C ILE A 144 -5.64 4.74 5.95
N ILE A 145 -4.46 5.32 5.74
CA ILE A 145 -3.63 5.75 6.87
C ILE A 145 -4.33 6.83 7.70
N HIS A 146 -5.09 7.74 7.08
CA HIS A 146 -5.93 8.69 7.81
C HIS A 146 -7.04 7.99 8.62
N ASP A 147 -7.65 6.93 8.09
CA ASP A 147 -8.61 6.13 8.86
C ASP A 147 -7.98 5.48 10.10
N LEU A 148 -6.73 5.03 10.01
CA LEU A 148 -5.99 4.52 11.18
C LEU A 148 -5.79 5.60 12.25
N GLU A 149 -5.55 6.85 11.85
CA GLU A 149 -5.47 7.98 12.77
C GLU A 149 -6.83 8.28 13.43
N VAL A 150 -7.92 8.30 12.65
CA VAL A 150 -9.28 8.50 13.16
C VAL A 150 -9.68 7.41 14.15
N LEU A 151 -9.22 6.18 13.95
CA LEU A 151 -9.42 5.06 14.88
C LEU A 151 -8.51 5.13 16.12
N GLY A 152 -7.56 6.07 16.17
CA GLY A 152 -6.55 6.18 17.24
C GLY A 152 -5.46 5.11 17.18
N TRP A 153 -5.33 4.43 16.04
CA TRP A 153 -4.34 3.37 15.81
C TRP A 153 -2.98 3.92 15.40
N ALA A 154 -2.92 5.19 15.01
CA ALA A 154 -1.70 5.94 14.76
C ALA A 154 -1.96 7.43 15.02
N LYS A 155 -0.92 8.27 14.95
CA LYS A 155 -1.00 9.71 15.22
C LYS A 155 -0.14 10.50 14.26
N ASP A 156 -0.49 11.77 14.10
CA ASP A 156 0.25 12.77 13.33
C ASP A 156 0.45 12.34 11.86
N ILE A 157 -0.55 11.62 11.31
CA ILE A 157 -0.44 11.00 9.99
C ILE A 157 -0.53 12.05 8.88
N GLU A 158 -1.52 12.93 8.95
CA GLU A 158 -1.77 13.92 7.89
C GLU A 158 -0.52 14.77 7.62
N GLN A 159 0.01 15.44 8.64
CA GLN A 159 1.20 16.27 8.52
C GLN A 159 2.44 15.46 8.11
N SER A 160 2.68 14.31 8.75
CA SER A 160 3.88 13.50 8.45
C SER A 160 3.86 12.92 7.03
N PHE A 161 2.68 12.62 6.49
CA PHE A 161 2.54 12.13 5.13
C PHE A 161 2.71 13.25 4.10
N GLU A 162 2.15 14.43 4.35
CA GLU A 162 2.35 15.60 3.50
C GLU A 162 3.81 16.04 3.46
N ASP A 163 4.50 16.05 4.61
CA ASP A 163 5.93 16.37 4.69
C ASP A 163 6.76 15.36 3.87
N TRP A 164 6.44 14.07 3.99
CA TRP A 164 7.09 13.02 3.19
C TRP A 164 6.82 13.18 1.69
N GLU A 165 5.60 13.54 1.28
CA GLU A 165 5.28 13.81 -0.12
C GLU A 165 6.07 15.01 -0.65
N ALA A 166 6.18 16.08 0.14
CA ALA A 166 6.94 17.28 -0.22
C ALA A 166 8.44 16.96 -0.38
N GLU A 167 9.04 16.21 0.54
CA GLU A 167 10.44 15.80 0.45
C GLU A 167 10.68 14.84 -0.72
N SER A 168 9.78 13.88 -0.94
CA SER A 168 9.84 12.97 -2.08
C SER A 168 9.75 13.73 -3.40
N SER A 169 8.89 14.74 -3.50
CA SER A 169 8.77 15.59 -4.68
C SER A 169 10.02 16.44 -4.93
N LYS A 170 10.64 17.00 -3.88
CA LYS A 170 11.91 17.72 -3.99
C LYS A 170 13.03 16.82 -4.51
N LEU A 171 13.10 15.57 -4.04
CA LEU A 171 14.14 14.63 -4.41
C LEU A 171 13.95 14.06 -5.84
N LEU A 172 12.70 13.77 -6.22
CA LEU A 172 12.38 13.02 -7.43
C LEU A 172 11.86 13.89 -8.58
N GLY A 173 11.51 15.15 -8.30
CA GLY A 173 11.00 16.10 -9.25
C GLY A 173 9.75 15.57 -9.98
N PRO A 174 9.68 15.71 -11.32
CA PRO A 174 8.52 15.26 -12.11
C PRO A 174 8.20 13.75 -12.01
N ARG A 175 9.12 12.93 -11.49
CA ARG A 175 8.90 11.49 -11.31
C ARG A 175 8.02 11.18 -10.10
N PHE A 176 7.83 12.14 -9.19
CA PHE A 176 6.88 12.06 -8.09
C PHE A 176 5.83 13.16 -8.29
N PRO A 177 4.72 12.86 -8.99
CA PRO A 177 3.72 13.84 -9.34
C PRO A 177 3.12 14.50 -8.09
N MET A 178 3.08 15.83 -8.11
CA MET A 178 2.39 16.69 -7.16
C MET A 178 1.55 17.72 -7.93
N PRO A 179 0.34 18.09 -7.46
CA PRO A 179 -0.33 17.57 -6.27
C PRO A 179 -0.70 16.08 -6.41
N ARG A 180 -1.05 15.44 -5.29
CA ARG A 180 -1.47 14.03 -5.26
C ARG A 180 -2.60 13.79 -6.25
N ILE A 181 -2.40 12.86 -7.18
CA ILE A 181 -3.42 12.46 -8.15
C ILE A 181 -4.48 11.64 -7.40
N THR A 182 -5.76 11.97 -7.63
CA THR A 182 -6.89 11.39 -6.90
C THR A 182 -7.79 10.56 -7.82
N GLY A 183 -8.32 9.47 -7.27
CA GLY A 183 -9.54 8.83 -7.74
C GLY A 183 -10.74 9.25 -6.87
N VAL A 184 -11.80 8.44 -6.86
CA VAL A 184 -13.07 8.73 -6.17
C VAL A 184 -13.54 7.50 -5.38
N PHE A 185 -13.94 7.69 -4.12
CA PHE A 185 -14.66 6.68 -3.34
C PHE A 185 -16.17 6.81 -3.56
N TYR A 186 -16.91 5.71 -3.61
CA TYR A 186 -18.37 5.68 -3.90
C TYR A 186 -19.18 4.74 -3.01
#